data_AF-A0A2E5B8E4-F1
#
_entry.id   AF-A0A2E5B8E4-F1
#
_cell.length_a   1.000
_cell.length_b   1.000
_cell.length_c   1.000
_cell.angle_alpha   90.00
_cell.angle_beta   90.00
_cell.angle_gamma   90.00
#
_symmetry.space_group_name_H-M   'P 1'
#
loop_
_entity.id
_entity.type
_entity.pdbx_description
1 polymer ?
#
loop_
_entity_poly.entity_id
_entity_poly.type
_entity_poly.pdbx_seq_one_letter_code
_entity_poly.pdbx_strand_id
1 'polypeptide(L)' 'MPTIPELILTTPLGGTVHTYPITGGKTTFIRHLACYLGSCRFCNDLEEATNHLKQVEPIEEN' A
#
# COMPACT_ATOMS: atom_id res chain seq x y z
N MET A 1 -9.88 14.05 12.77
CA MET A 1 -8.88 13.02 13.13
C MET A 1 -8.58 12.25 11.86
N PRO A 2 -7.31 12.00 11.48
CA PRO A 2 -7.02 11.18 10.31
C PRO A 2 -7.60 9.77 10.54
N THR A 3 -8.41 9.29 9.60
CA THR A 3 -9.06 7.97 9.65
C THR A 3 -8.10 6.93 9.09
N ILE A 4 -7.50 6.16 9.98
CA ILE A 4 -6.65 5.01 9.67
C ILE A 4 -7.50 3.72 9.59
N PRO A 5 -7.21 2.79 8.66
CA PRO A 5 -6.25 2.95 7.58
C PRO A 5 -6.70 3.98 6.53
N GLU A 6 -5.76 4.79 6.05
CA GLU A 6 -6.03 5.86 5.08
C GLU A 6 -5.58 5.42 3.69
N LEU A 7 -6.48 5.47 2.70
CA LEU A 7 -6.13 5.25 1.30
C LEU A 7 -5.33 6.46 0.79
N ILE A 8 -4.07 6.23 0.41
CA ILE A 8 -3.15 7.30 -0.02
C ILE A 8 -2.80 7.25 -1.51
N LEU A 9 -3.02 6.10 -2.16
CA LEU A 9 -2.76 5.93 -3.58
C LEU A 9 -3.75 4.94 -4.19
N THR A 10 -4.20 5.25 -5.41
CA THR A 10 -4.93 4.32 -6.27
C THR A 10 -4.35 4.43 -7.67
N THR A 11 -4.02 3.31 -8.29
CA THR A 11 -3.51 3.25 -9.66
C THR A 11 -4.68 3.18 -10.65
N PRO A 12 -4.47 3.54 -11.93
CA PRO A 12 -5.50 3.39 -12.96
C PRO A 12 -6.03 1.96 -13.12
N LEU A 13 -5.20 0.97 -12.82
CA LEU A 13 -5.53 -0.45 -12.91
C LEU A 13 -6.25 -0.98 -11.66
N GLY A 14 -6.47 -0.13 -10.65
CA GLY A 14 -7.23 -0.47 -9.44
C GLY A 14 -6.38 -1.04 -8.29
N GLY A 15 -5.05 -0.97 -8.38
CA GLY A 15 -4.19 -1.20 -7.22
C GLY A 15 -4.31 -0.06 -6.22
N THR A 16 -4.15 -0.38 -4.95
CA THR A 16 -4.34 0.57 -3.84
C THR A 16 -3.19 0.51 -2.85
N VAL A 17 -2.85 1.66 -2.25
CA VAL A 17 -1.95 1.72 -1.09
C VAL A 17 -2.65 2.41 0.06
N HIS A 18 -2.65 1.76 1.20
CA HIS A 18 -3.25 2.26 2.43
C HIS A 18 -2.19 2.41 3.52
N THR A 19 -2.24 3.47 4.33
CA THR A 19 -1.36 3.62 5.50
C THR A 19 -1.97 2.97 6.73
N TYR A 20 -1.14 2.22 7.46
CA TYR A 20 -1.50 1.54 8.69
C TYR A 20 -0.48 1.87 9.78
N PRO A 21 -0.91 2.37 10.95
CA PRO A 21 -0.06 2.33 12.12
C PRO A 21 -0.05 0.92 12.68
N ILE A 22 1.13 0.32 12.72
CA ILE A 22 1.36 -0.98 13.35
C ILE A 22 2.11 -0.73 14.66
N THR A 23 1.50 -1.11 15.78
CA THR A 23 2.11 -1.00 17.09
C THR A 23 2.97 -2.24 17.37
N GLY A 24 4.25 -2.04 17.65
CA GLY A 24 5.19 -3.05 18.12
C GLY A 24 5.77 -2.64 19.46
N GLY A 25 5.33 -3.28 20.55
CA GLY A 25 5.76 -2.94 21.90
C GLY A 25 5.33 -1.52 22.30
N LYS A 26 6.29 -0.64 22.60
CA LYS A 26 6.05 0.77 22.96
C LYS A 26 6.13 1.74 21.78
N THR A 27 6.38 1.23 20.58
CA THR A 27 6.63 2.04 19.37
C THR A 27 5.55 1.76 18.31
N THR A 28 5.09 2.82 17.64
CA THR A 28 4.18 2.71 16.50
C THR A 28 4.94 3.03 15.23
N PHE A 29 4.83 2.16 14.24
CA PHE A 29 5.44 2.30 12.92
C PHE A 29 4.34 2.55 11.90
N ILE A 30 4.54 3.52 11.02
CA ILE A 30 3.66 3.68 9.86
C ILE A 30 4.13 2.70 8.78
N ARG A 31 3.22 1.85 8.33
CA ARG A 31 3.42 0.89 7.25
C ARG A 31 2.43 1.14 6.14
N HIS A 32 2.72 0.60 4.97
CA HIS A 32 1.93 0.76 3.77
C HIS A 32 1.44 -0.61 3.32
N LEU A 33 0.14 -0.77 3.10
CA LEU A 33 -0.44 -1.99 2.55
C LEU A 33 -0.76 -1.75 1.07
N ALA A 34 0.04 -2.36 0.20
CA ALA A 34 -0.21 -2.38 -1.24
C ALA A 34 -1.10 -3.59 -1.58
N CYS A 35 -2.20 -3.39 -2.29
CA CYS A 35 -3.12 -4.44 -2.69
C CYS A 35 -3.52 -4.32 -4.16
N TYR A 36 -3.51 -5.45 -4.88
CA TYR A 36 -4.03 -5.59 -6.23
C TYR A 36 -4.69 -6.96 -6.40
N LEU A 37 -5.97 -6.99 -6.83
CA LEU A 37 -6.76 -8.21 -7.10
C LEU A 37 -6.64 -9.33 -6.03
N GLY A 38 -6.62 -8.95 -4.75
CA GLY A 38 -6.53 -9.89 -3.63
C GLY A 38 -5.10 -10.29 -3.23
N SER A 39 -4.08 -9.88 -3.98
CA SER A 39 -2.68 -9.94 -3.55
C SER A 39 -2.34 -8.68 -2.75
N CYS A 40 -2.03 -8.85 -1.47
CA CYS A 40 -1.69 -7.75 -0.57
C CYS A 40 -0.32 -7.96 0.09
N ARG A 41 0.46 -6.88 0.20
CA ARG A 41 1.77 -6.87 0.83
C ARG A 41 1.95 -5.65 1.73
N PHE A 42 2.42 -5.89 2.95
CA PHE A 42 2.91 -4.83 3.81
C PHE A 42 4.32 -4.40 3.39
N CYS A 43 4.48 -3.10 3.23
CA CYS A 43 5.68 -2.42 2.80
C CYS A 43 6.08 -1.39 3.87
N ASN A 44 7.38 -1.14 3.98
CA ASN A 44 7.92 -0.26 5.01
C ASN A 44 7.63 1.21 4.69
N ASP A 45 7.67 1.56 3.41
CA ASP A 45 7.49 2.90 2.87
C ASP A 45 6.64 2.85 1.60
N LEU A 46 6.26 4.04 1.11
CA LEU A 46 5.40 4.19 -0.06
C LEU A 46 6.11 3.78 -1.36
N GLU A 47 7.44 3.92 -1.42
CA GLU A 47 8.22 3.55 -2.61
C GLU A 47 8.18 2.03 -2.82
N GLU A 48 8.42 1.25 -1.76
CA GLU A 48 8.31 -0.20 -1.79
C GLU A 48 6.89 -0.64 -2.18
N ALA A 49 5.85 0.00 -1.62
CA ALA A 49 4.45 -0.28 -1.94
C ALA A 49 4.13 -0.03 -3.42
N THR A 50 4.59 1.11 -3.96
CA THR A 50 4.38 1.48 -5.36
C THR A 50 5.15 0.56 -6.30
N ASN A 51 6.37 0.19 -5.95
CA ASN A 51 7.18 -0.77 -6.71
C ASN A 51 6.55 -2.16 -6.71
N HIS A 52 5.91 -2.57 -5.60
CA HIS A 52 5.15 -3.81 -5.58
C HIS A 52 3.97 -3.76 -6.55
N LEU A 53 3.17 -2.69 -6.53
CA LEU A 53 2.06 -2.53 -7.48
C LEU A 53 2.53 -2.62 -8.93
N LYS A 54 3.61 -1.93 -9.30
CA LYS A 54 4.21 -2.03 -10.65
C LYS A 54 4.62 -3.45 -11.07
N GLN A 55 4.91 -4.34 -10.12
CA GLN A 55 5.30 -5.72 -10.39
C GLN A 55 4.10 -6.67 -10.52
N VAL A 56 3.00 -6.37 -9.82
CA VAL A 56 1.82 -7.25 -9.79
C VAL A 56 0.70 -6.77 -10.71
N GLU A 57 0.68 -5.49 -11.02
CA GLU A 57 -0.21 -4.92 -12.01
C GLU A 57 0.24 -5.32 -13.42
N PRO A 58 -0.69 -5.62 -14.32
CA PRO A 58 -0.37 -5.81 -15.72
C PRO A 58 0.24 -4.52 -16.27
N ILE A 59 1.14 -4.65 -17.25
CA ILE A 59 1.60 -3.49 -18.01
C ILE A 59 0.35 -2.91 -18.68
N GLU A 60 0.08 -1.63 -18.45
CA GLU A 60 -0.99 -0.91 -19.14
C GLU A 60 -0.62 -0.86 -20.64
N GLU A 61 -1.03 -1.86 -21.41
CA GLU A 61 -0.98 -1.82 -22.86
C GLU A 61 -2.02 -0.79 -23.31
N ASN A 62 -1.52 0.37 -23.73
CA ASN A 62 -2.28 1.46 -24.31
C ASN A 62 -2.26 1.34 -25.84
#